data_AF-A0A951IFH9-F1
#
_entry.id   AF-A0A951IFH9-F1
#
_cell.length_a   1.000
_cell.length_b   1.000
_cell.length_c   1.000
_cell.angle_alpha   90.00
_cell.angle_beta   90.00
_cell.angle_gamma   90.00
#
_symmetry.space_group_name_H-M   'P 1'
#
loop_
_entity.id
_entity.type
_entity.pdbx_description
1 polymer ?
#
loop_
_entity_poly.entity_id
_entity_poly.type
_entity_poly.pdbx_seq_one_letter_code
_entity_poly.pdbx_strand_id
1 'polypeptide(L)'
;MVKRRRHSAPEIIAKLRQADEMAAEGRLQSDIARSLGVSVMTYHRWRNGRPALEGSQVAERRDQRPKDFVARVEKVGRFDELQLENSRLRRLVTDLLLEKVRLEEILKTAELVA
;
A
#
# COMPACT_ATOMS: atom_id res chain seq x y z
N MET A 1 -24.47 23.51 -11.18
CA MET A 1 -24.02 22.57 -10.13
C MET A 1 -23.95 21.17 -10.73
N VAL A 2 -22.74 20.64 -10.99
CA VAL A 2 -22.58 19.34 -11.65
C VAL A 2 -23.04 18.24 -10.70
N LYS A 3 -24.10 17.50 -11.07
CA LYS A 3 -24.58 16.34 -10.31
C LYS A 3 -23.48 15.29 -10.32
N ARG A 4 -22.79 15.10 -9.20
CA ARG A 4 -21.81 14.01 -9.03
C ARG A 4 -22.55 12.70 -9.21
N ARG A 5 -22.25 11.95 -10.28
CA ARG A 5 -22.78 10.58 -10.45
C ARG A 5 -22.13 9.72 -9.37
N ARG A 6 -22.92 9.31 -8.39
CA ARG A 6 -22.50 8.33 -7.39
C ARG A 6 -22.55 6.96 -8.06
N HIS A 7 -21.44 6.23 -8.03
CA HIS A 7 -21.44 4.85 -8.50
C HIS A 7 -22.26 4.00 -7.53
N SER A 8 -23.19 3.23 -8.09
CA SER A 8 -24.00 2.31 -7.30
C SER A 8 -23.13 1.13 -6.81
N ALA A 9 -23.42 0.55 -5.65
CA ALA A 9 -22.68 -0.61 -5.13
C ALA A 9 -22.48 -1.74 -6.18
N PRO A 10 -23.49 -2.18 -6.94
CA PRO A 10 -23.30 -3.14 -8.03
C PRO A 10 -22.38 -2.65 -9.16
N GLU A 11 -22.43 -1.36 -9.50
CA GLU A 11 -21.57 -0.75 -10.53
C GLU A 11 -20.10 -0.74 -10.07
N ILE A 12 -19.86 -0.49 -8.79
CA ILE A 12 -18.52 -0.55 -8.18
C ILE A 12 -17.97 -1.97 -8.23
N ILE A 13 -18.78 -2.97 -7.90
CA ILE A 13 -18.38 -4.39 -7.91
C ILE A 13 -18.02 -4.85 -9.33
N ALA A 14 -18.85 -4.51 -10.33
CA ALA A 14 -18.59 -4.83 -11.73
C ALA A 14 -17.28 -4.21 -12.22
N LYS A 15 -17.04 -2.93 -11.92
CA LYS A 15 -15.80 -2.23 -12.28
C LYS A 15 -14.58 -2.79 -11.56
N LEU A 16 -14.72 -3.18 -10.29
CA LEU A 16 -13.64 -3.82 -9.55
C LEU A 16 -13.28 -5.20 -10.09
N ARG A 17 -14.25 -5.99 -10.57
CA ARG A 17 -13.99 -7.28 -11.21
C ARG A 17 -13.20 -7.12 -12.51
N GLN A 18 -13.62 -6.17 -13.35
CA GLN A 18 -12.88 -5.79 -14.56
C GLN A 18 -11.47 -5.27 -14.22
N ALA A 19 -11.33 -4.55 -13.10
CA ALA A 19 -10.04 -4.09 -12.60
C ALA A 19 -9.12 -5.24 -12.19
N ASP A 20 -9.66 -6.27 -11.54
CA ASP A 20 -8.90 -7.44 -11.08
C ASP A 20 -8.39 -8.27 -12.29
N GLU A 21 -9.17 -8.37 -13.37
CA GLU A 21 -8.75 -8.97 -14.64
C GLU A 21 -7.58 -8.20 -15.27
N MET A 22 -7.70 -6.86 -15.37
CA MET A 22 -6.61 -6.01 -15.88
C MET A 22 -5.37 -6.02 -14.97
N ALA A 23 -5.55 -6.20 -13.67
CA ALA A 23 -4.45 -6.34 -12.73
C ALA A 23 -3.76 -7.71 -12.87
N ALA A 24 -4.51 -8.78 -13.18
CA ALA A 24 -3.96 -10.10 -13.50
C ALA A 24 -3.15 -10.09 -14.80
N GLU A 25 -3.53 -9.26 -15.78
CA GLU A 25 -2.74 -8.96 -16.98
C GLU A 25 -1.47 -8.13 -16.67
N GLY A 26 -1.29 -7.67 -15.43
CA GLY A 26 -0.13 -6.88 -15.00
C GLY A 26 -0.21 -5.38 -15.28
N ARG A 27 -1.40 -4.84 -15.60
CA ARG A 27 -1.55 -3.40 -15.86
C ARG A 27 -1.37 -2.56 -14.59
N LEU A 28 -0.80 -1.36 -14.76
CA LEU A 28 -0.62 -0.41 -13.68
C LEU A 28 -1.96 0.17 -13.22
N GLN A 29 -2.06 0.49 -11.94
CA GLN A 29 -3.30 0.99 -11.33
C GLN A 29 -3.78 2.32 -11.94
N SER A 30 -2.86 3.12 -12.46
CA SER A 30 -3.15 4.35 -13.23
C SER A 30 -3.94 4.06 -14.50
N ASP A 31 -3.55 3.01 -15.22
CA ASP A 31 -4.16 2.65 -16.50
C ASP A 31 -5.51 1.97 -16.28
N ILE A 32 -5.62 1.18 -15.21
CA ILE A 32 -6.87 0.58 -14.75
C ILE A 32 -7.87 1.67 -14.32
N ALA A 33 -7.43 2.68 -13.55
CA ALA A 33 -8.31 3.77 -13.14
C ALA A 33 -8.80 4.56 -14.37
N ARG A 34 -7.91 4.80 -15.33
CA ARG A 34 -8.24 5.48 -16.59
C ARG A 34 -9.23 4.68 -17.44
N SER A 35 -9.05 3.37 -17.58
CA SER A 35 -9.96 2.51 -18.36
C SER A 35 -11.36 2.41 -17.73
N LEU A 36 -11.44 2.44 -16.39
CA LEU A 36 -12.69 2.40 -15.63
C LEU A 36 -13.38 3.78 -15.53
N GLY A 37 -12.75 4.85 -16.04
CA GLY A 37 -13.27 6.21 -15.99
C GLY A 37 -13.35 6.78 -14.56
N VAL A 38 -12.48 6.32 -13.66
CA VAL A 38 -12.44 6.75 -12.25
C VAL A 38 -11.06 7.28 -11.87
N SER A 39 -10.99 8.05 -10.79
CA SER A 39 -9.69 8.48 -10.27
C SER A 39 -8.95 7.30 -9.61
N VAL A 40 -7.62 7.33 -9.65
CA VAL A 40 -6.76 6.35 -8.96
C VAL A 40 -7.13 6.27 -7.47
N MET A 41 -7.38 7.41 -6.83
CA MET A 41 -7.83 7.51 -5.45
C MET A 41 -9.18 6.81 -5.21
N THR A 42 -10.13 6.94 -6.14
CA THR A 42 -11.44 6.26 -6.07
C THR A 42 -11.28 4.75 -6.18
N TYR A 43 -10.46 4.29 -7.13
CA TYR A 43 -10.14 2.88 -7.31
C TYR A 43 -9.47 2.28 -6.06
N HIS A 44 -8.51 2.97 -5.46
CA HIS A 44 -7.88 2.55 -4.20
C HIS A 44 -8.90 2.43 -3.05
N ARG A 45 -9.81 3.39 -2.91
CA ARG A 45 -10.85 3.35 -1.86
C ARG A 45 -11.79 2.15 -2.04
N TRP A 46 -12.18 1.85 -3.27
CA TRP A 46 -13.04 0.70 -3.57
C TRP A 46 -12.35 -0.63 -3.28
N ARG A 47 -11.07 -0.76 -3.62
CA ARG A 47 -10.27 -1.98 -3.35
C ARG A 47 -10.07 -2.23 -1.85
N ASN A 48 -9.84 -1.18 -1.07
CA ASN A 48 -9.66 -1.28 0.38
C ASN A 48 -10.98 -1.43 1.15
N GLY A 49 -12.09 -0.93 0.58
CA GLY A 49 -13.43 -0.98 1.17
C GLY A 49 -14.25 -2.23 0.85
N ARG A 50 -13.78 -3.14 -0.02
CA ARG A 50 -14.46 -4.41 -0.36
C ARG A 50 -15.04 -5.21 0.82
N PRO A 51 -14.34 -5.40 1.98
CA PRO A 51 -14.90 -6.14 3.09
C PRO A 51 -16.21 -5.54 3.66
N ALA A 52 -16.46 -4.24 3.47
CA ALA A 52 -17.68 -3.58 3.92
C ALA A 52 -18.82 -3.62 2.87
N LEU A 53 -18.50 -3.75 1.58
CA LEU A 53 -19.49 -3.76 0.49
C LEU A 53 -20.03 -5.17 0.21
N GLU A 54 -19.27 -6.21 0.53
CA GLU A 54 -19.63 -7.63 0.36
C GLU A 54 -20.41 -8.20 1.56
N GLY A 55 -20.59 -7.39 2.62
CA GLY A 55 -21.22 -7.77 3.89
C GLY A 55 -22.73 -7.99 3.88
N SER A 56 -23.40 -7.96 2.72
CA SER A 56 -24.86 -8.11 2.65
C SER A 56 -25.35 -9.56 2.47
N GLN A 57 -24.48 -10.56 2.37
CA GLN A 57 -24.90 -11.98 2.22
C GLN A 57 -24.23 -12.97 3.17
N VAL A 58 -23.66 -12.52 4.29
CA VAL A 58 -22.95 -13.42 5.22
C VAL A 58 -23.55 -13.35 6.62
N ALA A 59 -24.88 -13.52 6.74
CA ALA A 59 -25.51 -13.75 8.04
C ALA A 59 -25.38 -15.21 8.53
N GLU A 60 -24.96 -16.16 7.67
CA GLU A 60 -24.96 -17.61 8.00
C GLU A 60 -23.59 -18.23 8.32
N ARG A 61 -22.49 -17.47 8.37
CA ARG A 61 -21.18 -18.01 8.76
C ARG A 61 -20.73 -17.48 10.13
N ARG A 62 -21.54 -17.70 11.17
CA ARG A 62 -21.11 -17.39 12.54
C ARG A 62 -20.04 -18.33 13.12
N ASP A 63 -19.70 -19.43 12.43
CA ASP A 63 -18.68 -20.40 12.92
C ASP A 63 -17.48 -20.65 12.00
N GLN A 64 -17.25 -19.81 10.98
CA GLN A 64 -15.95 -19.80 10.31
C GLN A 64 -15.19 -18.55 10.73
N ARG A 65 -14.39 -18.63 11.81
CA ARG A 65 -13.25 -17.70 11.92
C ARG A 65 -12.50 -17.79 10.60
N PRO A 66 -12.38 -16.70 9.82
CA PRO A 66 -11.71 -16.79 8.54
C PRO A 66 -10.26 -17.20 8.83
N LYS A 67 -9.81 -18.34 8.32
CA LYS A 67 -8.39 -18.73 8.37
C LYS A 67 -7.50 -17.62 7.77
N ASP A 68 -8.08 -16.79 6.91
CA ASP A 68 -7.44 -15.64 6.30
C ASP A 68 -7.39 -14.39 7.19
N PHE A 69 -8.15 -14.31 8.29
CA PHE A 69 -8.11 -13.16 9.19
C PHE A 69 -6.79 -13.10 9.94
N VAL A 70 -6.37 -14.24 10.50
CA VAL A 70 -5.09 -14.36 11.20
C VAL A 70 -3.93 -14.12 10.23
N ALA A 71 -3.94 -14.77 9.06
CA ALA A 71 -2.90 -14.57 8.04
C ALA A 71 -2.85 -13.13 7.51
N ARG A 72 -3.99 -12.43 7.44
CA ARG A 72 -4.05 -11.03 6.99
C ARG A 72 -3.60 -10.06 8.08
N VAL A 73 -3.95 -10.31 9.34
CA VAL A 73 -3.47 -9.56 10.50
C VAL A 73 -1.96 -9.77 10.68
N GLU A 74 -1.46 -10.99 10.53
CA GLU A 74 -0.03 -11.31 10.54
C GLU A 74 0.73 -10.64 9.39
N LYS A 75 0.17 -10.62 8.17
CA LYS A 75 0.77 -9.91 7.04
C LYS A 75 0.83 -8.40 7.27
N VAL A 76 -0.23 -7.81 7.83
CA VAL A 76 -0.26 -6.38 8.17
C VAL A 76 0.73 -6.08 9.30
N GLY A 77 0.76 -6.87 10.36
CA GLY A 77 1.71 -6.72 11.46
C GLY A 77 3.16 -6.86 11.01
N ARG A 78 3.48 -7.88 10.20
CA ARG A 78 4.82 -8.07 9.63
C ARG A 78 5.22 -6.93 8.70
N PHE A 79 4.27 -6.35 7.96
CA PHE A 79 4.54 -5.17 7.14
C PHE A 79 4.84 -3.94 8.01
N ASP A 80 4.08 -3.72 9.08
CA ASP A 80 4.30 -2.62 10.02
C ASP A 80 5.64 -2.76 10.78
N GLU A 81 6.00 -3.98 11.17
CA GLU A 81 7.32 -4.30 11.75
C GLU A 81 8.45 -4.01 10.76
N LEU A 82 8.32 -4.45 9.51
CA LEU A 82 9.30 -4.18 8.47
C LEU A 82 9.39 -2.69 8.14
N GLN A 83 8.29 -1.94 8.18
CA GLN A 83 8.27 -0.48 8.01
C GLN A 83 9.01 0.24 9.14
N LEU A 84 8.78 -0.20 10.38
CA LEU A 84 9.46 0.34 11.55
C LEU A 84 10.97 0.08 11.47
N GLU A 85 11.36 -1.15 11.13
CA GLU A 85 12.76 -1.52 11.00
C GLU A 85 13.43 -0.79 9.83
N ASN A 86 12.75 -0.65 8.68
CA ASN A 86 13.27 0.13 7.56
C ASN A 86 13.50 1.60 7.94
N SER A 87 12.61 2.17 8.77
CA SER A 87 12.76 3.54 9.28
C SER A 87 13.96 3.68 10.23
N ARG A 88 14.18 2.67 11.10
CA ARG A 88 15.36 2.61 11.98
C ARG A 88 16.65 2.45 11.20
N LEU A 89 16.68 1.50 10.27
CA LEU A 89 17.85 1.26 9.40
C LEU A 89 18.20 2.50 8.58
N ARG A 90 17.20 3.20 8.03
CA ARG A 90 17.44 4.47 7.32
C ARG A 90 18.12 5.50 8.22
N ARG A 91 17.69 5.63 9.47
CA ARG A 91 18.27 6.57 10.44
C ARG A 91 19.72 6.20 10.79
N LEU A 92 19.96 4.93 11.11
CA LEU A 92 21.31 4.40 11.36
C LEU A 92 22.24 4.60 10.17
N VAL A 93 21.76 4.34 8.95
CA VAL A 93 22.54 4.56 7.73
C VAL A 93 22.90 6.03 7.56
N THR A 94 21.97 6.97 7.79
CA THR A 94 22.30 8.40 7.74
C THR A 94 23.32 8.81 8.80
N ASP A 95 23.19 8.30 10.03
CA ASP A 95 24.13 8.61 11.11
C ASP A 95 25.54 8.10 10.77
N LEU A 96 25.65 6.86 10.29
CA LEU A 96 26.91 6.26 9.86
C LEU A 96 27.52 6.96 8.64
N LEU A 97 26.70 7.41 7.69
CA LEU A 97 27.18 8.17 6.53
C LEU A 97 27.75 9.52 6.96
N LEU A 98 27.10 10.22 7.89
CA LEU A 98 27.60 11.49 8.44
C LEU A 98 28.92 11.29 9.18
N GLU A 99 29.03 10.21 9.97
CA GLU A 99 30.26 9.87 10.67
C GLU A 99 31.40 9.52 9.71
N LYS A 100 31.10 8.74 8.67
CA LYS A 100 32.06 8.43 7.60
C LYS A 100 32.58 9.70 6.94
N VAL A 101 31.70 10.62 6.56
CA VAL A 101 32.09 11.89 5.93
C VAL A 101 33.01 12.70 6.86
N ARG A 102 32.68 12.80 8.15
CA ARG A 102 33.55 13.49 9.13
C ARG A 102 34.92 12.83 9.23
N LEU A 103 34.98 11.50 9.28
CA LEU A 103 36.25 10.79 9.39
C LEU A 103 37.11 10.99 8.15
N GLU A 104 36.51 10.95 6.95
CA GLU A 104 37.20 11.24 5.69
C GLU A 104 37.72 12.68 5.64
N GLU A 105 36.96 13.66 6.15
CA GLU A 105 37.41 15.05 6.29
C GLU A 105 38.59 15.19 7.26
N ILE A 106 38.53 14.53 8.42
CA ILE A 106 39.61 14.53 9.40
C ILE A 106 40.88 13.91 8.80
N LEU A 107 40.75 12.80 8.09
CA LEU A 107 41.87 12.11 7.47
C LEU A 107 42.51 12.99 6.38
N LYS A 108 41.68 13.63 5.54
CA LYS A 108 42.13 14.55 4.50
C LYS A 108 42.80 15.81 5.07
N THR A 109 42.30 16.34 6.18
CA THR A 109 42.94 17.49 6.86
C THR A 109 44.25 17.09 7.52
N ALA A 110 44.35 15.89 8.10
CA ALA A 110 45.61 15.38 8.64
C ALA A 110 46.67 15.18 7.55
N GLU A 111 46.29 14.68 6.36
CA GLU A 111 47.18 14.56 5.20
C GLU A 111 47.67 15.91 4.66
N LEU A 112 46.90 16.98 4.82
CA LEU A 112 47.28 18.34 4.37
C LEU A 112 48.21 19.06 5.35
N VAL A 113 48.28 18.61 6.61
CA VAL A 113 49.06 19.23 7.69
C VAL A 113 50.35 18.45 7.99
N ALA A 114 50.46 17.20 7.52
CA ALA A 114 51.67 16.38 7.56
C ALA A 114 52.61 16.68 6.39
#